data_AF-A0A5K7YYA2-F1
#
_entry.id   AF-A0A5K7YYA2-F1
#
_cell.length_a   1.000
_cell.length_b   1.000
_cell.length_c   1.000
_cell.angle_alpha   90.00
_cell.angle_beta   90.00
_cell.angle_gamma   90.00
#
_symmetry.space_group_name_H-M   'P 1'
#
loop_
_entity.id
_entity.type
_entity.pdbx_description
1 polymer ?
#
loop_
_entity_poly.entity_id
_entity_poly.type
_entity_poly.pdbx_seq_one_letter_code
_entity_poly.pdbx_strand_id
1 'polypeptide(L)'
;MVSQVKKHRHILILAMALLTVLFFIGGPDYHSSRSFKHFWNLGHILYFSLFPFLIVSFECFRKQKPITQVSIIILAALLLGILVELGQSAFSRTPDTGDLFRNLIGAGVALCFLLPVRKGFPSKLLRLLQLILIILIGLQIRPIAVALIDEQHARNEFPVLSDFQSAQLDRWEGGGAISIEKDIGSRGNRAMRADLDTQLYSGFTLKYFPRNWKGYQWFQFRIYNPSEEVIRITCRIHDKLHTQGPQLYADRFNRTQSIPVGWHTITIPLDDVRMAPAGREMDISQIYAVGFFATQLPHPRTIYIDDVRLIK
;
A
#
# COMPACT_ATOMS: atom_id res chain seq x y z
N MET A 1 -27.72 -15.39 24.07
CA MET A 1 -26.82 -14.36 23.51
C MET A 1 -27.21 -12.93 23.94
N VAL A 2 -28.46 -12.48 23.75
CA VAL A 2 -28.87 -11.09 24.08
C VAL A 2 -28.81 -10.74 25.58
N SER A 3 -29.22 -11.63 26.49
CA SER A 3 -29.11 -11.36 27.95
C SER A 3 -27.65 -11.36 28.44
N GLN A 4 -26.78 -12.14 27.78
CA GLN A 4 -25.35 -12.23 28.05
C GLN A 4 -24.61 -10.94 27.64
N VAL A 5 -24.96 -10.32 26.50
CA VAL A 5 -24.34 -9.05 26.04
C VAL A 5 -24.68 -7.89 26.99
N LYS A 6 -25.89 -7.87 27.56
CA LYS A 6 -26.28 -6.86 28.55
C LYS A 6 -25.43 -6.97 29.83
N LYS A 7 -25.15 -8.19 30.28
CA LYS A 7 -24.33 -8.48 31.47
C LYS A 7 -22.86 -8.11 31.30
N HIS A 8 -22.34 -8.15 30.06
CA HIS A 8 -20.92 -7.91 29.76
C HIS A 8 -20.68 -6.62 28.95
N ARG A 9 -21.61 -5.67 28.96
CA ARG A 9 -21.50 -4.41 28.20
C ARG A 9 -20.22 -3.64 28.52
N HIS A 10 -19.82 -3.57 29.78
CA HIS A 10 -18.59 -2.89 30.19
C HIS A 10 -17.34 -3.52 29.58
N ILE A 11 -17.31 -4.85 29.47
CA ILE A 11 -16.23 -5.59 28.81
C ILE A 11 -16.20 -5.27 27.32
N LEU A 12 -17.37 -5.23 26.67
CA LEU A 12 -17.45 -4.88 25.25
C LEU A 12 -17.00 -3.43 24.99
N ILE A 13 -17.40 -2.48 25.85
CA ILE A 13 -16.93 -1.08 25.77
C ILE A 13 -15.41 -1.03 25.89
N LEU A 14 -14.84 -1.71 26.90
CA LEU A 14 -13.39 -1.75 27.09
C LEU A 14 -12.67 -2.38 25.89
N ALA A 15 -13.17 -3.51 25.38
CA ALA A 15 -12.60 -4.17 24.22
C ALA A 15 -12.66 -3.28 22.97
N MET A 16 -13.80 -2.62 22.72
CA MET A 16 -13.94 -1.69 21.60
C MET A 16 -12.99 -0.50 21.76
N ALA A 17 -12.87 0.08 22.96
CA ALA A 17 -11.94 1.18 23.23
C ALA A 17 -10.48 0.78 22.97
N LEU A 18 -10.07 -0.42 23.39
CA LEU A 18 -8.73 -0.95 23.11
C LEU A 18 -8.50 -1.16 21.61
N LEU A 19 -9.49 -1.69 20.89
CA LEU A 19 -9.36 -1.83 19.43
C LEU A 19 -9.36 -0.48 18.71
N THR A 20 -10.07 0.53 19.22
CA THR A 20 -10.04 1.88 18.65
C THR A 20 -8.63 2.47 18.68
N VAL A 21 -7.86 2.20 19.73
CA VAL A 21 -6.45 2.63 19.83
C VAL A 21 -5.62 2.13 18.64
N LEU A 22 -5.90 0.93 18.12
CA LEU A 22 -5.17 0.36 16.98
C LEU A 22 -5.38 1.13 15.68
N PHE A 23 -6.48 1.90 15.53
CA PHE A 23 -6.61 2.77 14.37
C PHE A 23 -5.58 3.90 14.35
N PHE A 24 -5.03 4.28 15.49
CA PHE A 24 -4.13 5.42 15.63
C PHE A 24 -2.70 5.01 15.99
N ILE A 25 -2.52 3.92 16.74
CA ILE A 25 -1.24 3.49 17.31
C ILE A 25 -0.91 2.06 16.87
N GLY A 26 0.36 1.82 16.52
CA GLY A 26 0.91 0.49 16.25
C GLY A 26 0.59 -0.11 14.87
N GLY A 27 -0.17 0.61 14.04
CA GLY A 27 -0.42 0.20 12.66
C GLY A 27 0.78 0.39 11.72
N PRO A 28 0.66 -0.05 10.46
CA PRO A 28 1.72 0.01 9.48
C PRO A 28 2.17 1.46 9.28
N ASP A 29 3.47 1.63 9.27
CA ASP A 29 4.13 2.88 8.91
C ASP A 29 4.46 2.89 7.41
N TYR A 30 5.08 3.98 6.98
CA TYR A 30 5.60 4.12 5.63
C TYR A 30 6.52 2.95 5.25
N HIS A 31 7.29 2.43 6.20
CA HIS A 31 8.31 1.39 6.04
C HIS A 31 7.81 -0.04 6.04
N SER A 32 6.55 -0.25 6.36
CA SER A 32 5.94 -1.56 6.50
C SER A 32 5.86 -2.30 5.17
N SER A 33 5.92 -3.63 5.22
CA SER A 33 5.72 -4.48 4.06
C SER A 33 4.29 -4.31 3.51
N ARG A 34 4.08 -4.60 2.22
CA ARG A 34 2.73 -4.52 1.63
C ARG A 34 1.81 -5.55 2.26
N SER A 35 2.33 -6.75 2.49
CA SER A 35 1.60 -7.82 3.19
C SER A 35 1.08 -7.36 4.55
N PHE A 36 1.90 -6.67 5.34
CA PHE A 36 1.50 -6.15 6.65
C PHE A 36 0.49 -5.00 6.54
N LYS A 37 0.67 -4.08 5.57
CA LYS A 37 -0.31 -3.02 5.28
C LYS A 37 -1.69 -3.60 4.96
N HIS A 38 -1.76 -4.54 4.03
CA HIS A 38 -3.03 -5.18 3.65
C HIS A 38 -3.64 -6.02 4.78
N PHE A 39 -2.81 -6.72 5.56
CA PHE A 39 -3.28 -7.46 6.73
C PHE A 39 -3.90 -6.51 7.77
N TRP A 40 -3.25 -5.38 8.05
CA TRP A 40 -3.76 -4.39 8.99
C TRP A 40 -5.13 -3.83 8.57
N ASN A 41 -5.33 -3.60 7.27
CA ASN A 41 -6.60 -3.12 6.74
C ASN A 41 -7.77 -4.10 7.00
N LEU A 42 -7.52 -5.41 7.17
CA LEU A 42 -8.57 -6.35 7.60
C LEU A 42 -9.08 -6.08 9.02
N GLY A 43 -8.30 -5.39 9.85
CA GLY A 43 -8.70 -4.94 11.18
C GLY A 43 -9.98 -4.11 11.15
N HIS A 44 -10.24 -3.35 10.07
CA HIS A 44 -11.50 -2.64 9.86
C HIS A 44 -12.70 -3.60 9.83
N ILE A 45 -12.62 -4.70 9.08
CA ILE A 45 -13.70 -5.68 8.99
C ILE A 45 -13.96 -6.29 10.38
N LEU A 46 -12.91 -6.65 11.11
CA LEU A 46 -13.03 -7.20 12.46
C LEU A 46 -13.70 -6.20 13.40
N TYR A 47 -13.17 -4.97 13.49
CA TYR A 47 -13.70 -3.93 14.36
C TYR A 47 -15.18 -3.62 14.07
N PHE A 48 -15.53 -3.42 12.79
CA PHE A 48 -16.90 -3.10 12.39
C PHE A 48 -17.85 -4.30 12.40
N SER A 49 -17.34 -5.53 12.54
CA SER A 49 -18.17 -6.70 12.87
C SER A 49 -18.53 -6.80 14.35
N LEU A 50 -17.69 -6.25 15.23
CA LEU A 50 -17.91 -6.23 16.67
C LEU A 50 -18.69 -4.97 17.11
N PHE A 51 -18.45 -3.84 16.47
CA PHE A 51 -19.09 -2.56 16.80
C PHE A 51 -20.64 -2.62 16.91
N PRO A 52 -21.38 -3.31 16.02
CA PRO A 52 -22.84 -3.42 16.12
C PRO A 52 -23.34 -4.10 17.40
N PHE A 53 -22.53 -4.95 18.04
CA PHE A 53 -22.88 -5.52 19.35
C PHE A 53 -22.96 -4.47 20.44
N LEU A 54 -22.15 -3.41 20.36
CA LEU A 54 -22.21 -2.29 21.31
C LEU A 54 -23.53 -1.54 21.15
N ILE A 55 -23.95 -1.28 19.91
CA ILE A 55 -25.23 -0.66 19.60
C ILE A 55 -26.40 -1.51 20.14
N VAL A 56 -26.38 -2.83 19.87
CA VAL A 56 -27.43 -3.75 20.31
C VAL A 56 -27.42 -3.99 21.82
N SER A 57 -26.35 -3.61 22.54
CA SER A 57 -26.29 -3.67 24.00
C SER A 57 -27.27 -2.69 24.68
N PHE A 58 -27.71 -1.64 23.98
CA PHE A 58 -28.68 -0.66 24.46
C PHE A 58 -30.13 -1.12 24.24
N GLU A 59 -30.97 -0.97 25.27
CA GLU A 59 -32.37 -1.41 25.21
C GLU A 59 -33.24 -0.65 24.22
N CYS A 60 -33.05 0.67 24.11
CA CYS A 60 -33.79 1.52 23.19
C CYS A 60 -33.67 1.04 21.74
N PHE A 61 -32.50 0.51 21.38
CA PHE A 61 -32.21 -0.03 20.06
C PHE A 61 -32.87 -1.40 19.84
N ARG A 62 -32.81 -2.29 20.84
CA ARG A 62 -33.39 -3.65 20.72
C ARG A 62 -34.89 -3.66 20.49
N LYS A 63 -35.60 -2.63 20.98
CA LYS A 63 -37.06 -2.48 20.80
C LYS A 63 -37.45 -1.98 19.41
N GLN A 64 -36.50 -1.52 18.60
CA GLN A 64 -36.78 -1.03 17.24
C GLN A 64 -37.10 -2.16 16.27
N LYS A 65 -37.81 -1.82 15.19
CA LYS A 65 -38.10 -2.75 14.09
C LYS A 65 -36.79 -3.20 13.41
N PRO A 66 -36.72 -4.43 12.86
CA PRO A 66 -35.51 -4.94 12.21
C PRO A 66 -34.92 -4.00 11.15
N ILE A 67 -35.77 -3.39 10.30
CA ILE A 67 -35.31 -2.45 9.27
C ILE A 67 -34.62 -1.22 9.88
N THR A 68 -35.18 -0.68 10.96
CA THR A 68 -34.61 0.47 11.68
C THR A 68 -33.30 0.10 12.35
N GLN A 69 -33.17 -1.12 12.90
CA GLN A 69 -31.92 -1.61 13.47
C GLN A 69 -30.82 -1.69 12.40
N VAL A 70 -31.13 -2.25 11.23
CA VAL A 70 -30.22 -2.34 10.09
C VAL A 70 -29.76 -0.93 9.68
N SER A 71 -30.70 0.00 9.47
CA SER A 71 -30.37 1.37 9.06
C SER A 71 -29.47 2.09 10.05
N ILE A 72 -29.75 1.99 11.35
CA ILE A 72 -28.92 2.61 12.39
C ILE A 72 -27.53 1.98 12.42
N ILE A 73 -27.40 0.65 12.30
CA ILE A 73 -26.08 -0.02 12.29
C ILE A 73 -25.25 0.45 11.09
N ILE A 74 -25.83 0.49 9.90
CA ILE A 74 -25.13 0.93 8.69
C ILE A 74 -24.74 2.41 8.81
N LEU A 75 -25.67 3.28 9.22
CA LEU A 75 -25.38 4.70 9.38
C LEU A 75 -24.31 4.97 10.45
N ALA A 76 -24.38 4.27 11.59
CA ALA A 76 -23.38 4.39 12.64
C ALA A 76 -22.01 3.89 12.18
N ALA A 77 -21.95 2.79 11.41
CA ALA A 77 -20.71 2.29 10.84
C ALA A 77 -20.08 3.27 9.84
N LEU A 78 -20.90 3.90 8.98
CA LEU A 78 -20.44 4.94 8.05
C LEU A 78 -19.92 6.17 8.79
N LEU A 79 -20.69 6.71 9.74
CA LEU A 79 -20.30 7.88 10.52
C LEU A 79 -19.02 7.63 11.31
N LEU A 80 -18.92 6.49 11.99
CA LEU A 80 -17.71 6.14 12.73
C LEU A 80 -16.51 5.90 11.80
N GLY A 81 -16.73 5.28 10.63
CA GLY A 81 -15.69 5.09 9.62
C GLY A 81 -15.11 6.42 9.12
N ILE A 82 -15.97 7.37 8.79
CA ILE A 82 -15.57 8.73 8.39
C ILE A 82 -14.80 9.43 9.52
N LEU A 83 -15.27 9.31 10.76
CA LEU A 83 -14.56 9.90 11.91
C LEU A 83 -13.18 9.28 12.12
N VAL A 84 -13.04 7.96 11.92
CA VAL A 84 -11.75 7.27 12.00
C VAL A 84 -10.81 7.76 10.89
N GLU A 85 -11.26 7.85 9.64
CA GLU A 85 -10.46 8.35 8.52
C GLU A 85 -10.02 9.81 8.74
N LEU A 86 -10.93 10.68 9.17
CA LEU A 86 -10.62 12.07 9.52
C LEU A 86 -9.60 12.13 10.66
N GLY A 87 -9.78 11.32 11.70
CA GLY A 87 -8.82 11.23 12.80
C GLY A 87 -7.45 10.75 12.32
N GLN A 88 -7.39 9.74 11.46
CA GLN A 88 -6.13 9.21 10.91
C GLN A 88 -5.38 10.22 10.04
N SER A 89 -6.08 11.12 9.35
CA SER A 89 -5.45 12.19 8.56
C SER A 89 -4.55 13.10 9.41
N ALA A 90 -4.92 13.31 10.68
CA ALA A 90 -4.10 14.10 11.63
C ALA A 90 -2.80 13.38 12.05
N PHE A 91 -2.71 12.06 11.85
CA PHE A 91 -1.54 11.23 12.18
C PHE A 91 -0.71 10.88 10.93
N SER A 92 -0.73 11.74 9.90
CA SER A 92 0.01 11.56 8.65
C SER A 92 -0.31 10.27 7.89
N ARG A 93 -1.49 9.68 8.12
CA ARG A 93 -2.00 8.57 7.31
C ARG A 93 -2.86 9.12 6.17
N THR A 94 -2.73 8.51 5.01
CA THR A 94 -3.54 8.84 3.83
C THR A 94 -4.92 8.20 3.97
N PRO A 95 -6.02 8.95 3.78
CA PRO A 95 -7.35 8.37 3.72
C PRO A 95 -7.43 7.30 2.63
N ASP A 96 -7.93 6.11 2.98
CA ASP A 96 -8.18 5.00 2.03
C ASP A 96 -9.70 4.80 1.93
N THR A 97 -10.28 5.15 0.78
CA THR A 97 -11.72 4.92 0.54
C THR A 97 -12.11 3.43 0.61
N GLY A 98 -11.12 2.54 0.47
CA GLY A 98 -11.27 1.11 0.73
C GLY A 98 -11.59 0.77 2.19
N ASP A 99 -11.21 1.62 3.16
CA ASP A 99 -11.54 1.42 4.57
C ASP A 99 -13.02 1.57 4.82
N LEU A 100 -13.68 2.59 4.25
CA LEU A 100 -15.14 2.71 4.31
C LEU A 100 -15.84 1.47 3.78
N PHE A 101 -15.34 0.88 2.68
CA PHE A 101 -15.89 -0.35 2.13
C PHE A 101 -15.68 -1.54 3.09
N ARG A 102 -14.50 -1.69 3.68
CA ARG A 102 -14.21 -2.73 4.69
C ARG A 102 -15.07 -2.58 5.95
N ASN A 103 -15.34 -1.35 6.37
CA ASN A 103 -16.23 -1.05 7.49
C ASN A 103 -17.65 -1.57 7.21
N LEU A 104 -18.17 -1.36 5.99
CA LEU A 104 -19.46 -1.88 5.57
C LEU A 104 -19.50 -3.41 5.47
N ILE A 105 -18.42 -4.05 5.00
CA ILE A 105 -18.31 -5.52 5.05
C ILE A 105 -18.42 -6.01 6.50
N GLY A 106 -17.68 -5.40 7.42
CA GLY A 106 -17.73 -5.74 8.85
C GLY A 106 -19.15 -5.61 9.43
N ALA A 107 -19.81 -4.48 9.19
CA ALA A 107 -21.20 -4.27 9.63
C ALA A 107 -22.15 -5.31 9.00
N GLY A 108 -21.97 -5.63 7.72
CA GLY A 108 -22.71 -6.67 7.02
C GLY A 108 -22.53 -8.05 7.64
N VAL A 109 -21.31 -8.41 8.05
CA VAL A 109 -21.02 -9.66 8.77
C VAL A 109 -21.82 -9.73 10.07
N ALA A 110 -21.83 -8.65 10.86
CA ALA A 110 -22.61 -8.59 12.08
C ALA A 110 -24.11 -8.81 11.81
N LEU A 111 -24.66 -8.10 10.83
CA LEU A 111 -26.08 -8.15 10.47
C LEU A 111 -26.51 -9.53 9.93
N CYS A 112 -25.71 -10.15 9.07
CA CYS A 112 -26.09 -11.37 8.34
C CYS A 112 -25.71 -12.66 9.08
N PHE A 113 -24.65 -12.65 9.87
CA PHE A 113 -24.16 -13.86 10.56
C PHE A 113 -24.38 -13.83 12.07
N LEU A 114 -24.19 -12.69 12.73
CA LEU A 114 -23.97 -12.68 14.17
C LEU A 114 -25.17 -12.19 14.99
N LEU A 115 -25.89 -11.19 14.49
CA LEU A 115 -26.96 -10.52 15.23
C LEU A 115 -28.33 -11.19 15.05
N PRO A 116 -29.22 -11.13 16.06
CA PRO A 116 -30.57 -11.69 15.97
C PRO A 116 -31.43 -11.08 14.86
N VAL A 117 -31.14 -9.85 14.43
CA VAL A 117 -31.85 -9.12 13.36
C VAL A 117 -31.91 -9.92 12.05
N ARG A 118 -30.94 -10.82 11.82
CA ARG A 118 -30.91 -11.75 10.68
C ARG A 118 -32.19 -12.58 10.52
N LYS A 119 -32.90 -12.86 11.63
CA LYS A 119 -34.17 -13.62 11.61
C LYS A 119 -35.32 -12.86 10.97
N GLY A 120 -35.21 -11.54 10.82
CA GLY A 120 -36.21 -10.72 10.13
C GLY A 120 -36.07 -10.74 8.60
N PHE A 121 -35.01 -11.34 8.06
CA PHE A 121 -34.81 -11.42 6.62
C PHE A 121 -35.43 -12.70 6.03
N PRO A 122 -35.95 -12.66 4.80
CA PRO A 122 -36.31 -13.87 4.05
C PRO A 122 -35.09 -14.80 3.90
N SER A 123 -35.26 -16.10 4.15
CA SER A 123 -34.16 -17.08 4.18
C SER A 123 -33.32 -17.11 2.88
N LYS A 124 -33.96 -16.96 1.71
CA LYS A 124 -33.25 -16.92 0.42
C LYS A 124 -32.37 -15.68 0.29
N LEU A 125 -32.90 -14.51 0.68
CA LEU A 125 -32.16 -13.25 0.66
C LEU A 125 -30.99 -13.29 1.65
N LEU A 126 -31.20 -13.82 2.86
CA LEU A 126 -30.13 -13.94 3.85
C LEU A 126 -28.97 -14.80 3.35
N ARG A 127 -29.26 -15.97 2.75
CA ARG A 127 -28.23 -16.85 2.18
C ARG A 127 -27.48 -16.18 1.03
N LEU A 128 -28.18 -15.42 0.18
CA LEU A 128 -27.55 -14.65 -0.89
C LEU A 128 -26.61 -13.59 -0.33
N LEU A 129 -27.05 -12.80 0.66
CA LEU A 129 -26.21 -11.78 1.31
C LEU A 129 -24.99 -12.40 2.01
N GLN A 130 -25.17 -13.54 2.68
CA GLN A 130 -24.09 -14.28 3.31
C GLN A 130 -23.06 -14.77 2.27
N LEU A 131 -23.52 -15.32 1.15
CA LEU A 131 -22.63 -15.74 0.06
C LEU A 131 -21.85 -14.55 -0.52
N ILE A 132 -22.54 -13.42 -0.78
CA ILE A 132 -21.91 -12.18 -1.25
C ILE A 132 -20.83 -11.74 -0.25
N LEU A 133 -21.14 -11.70 1.05
CA LEU A 133 -20.16 -11.30 2.08
C LEU A 133 -18.96 -12.24 2.15
N ILE A 134 -19.16 -13.55 2.04
CA ILE A 134 -18.04 -14.52 1.99
C ILE A 134 -17.14 -14.23 0.79
N ILE A 135 -17.73 -13.98 -0.39
CA ILE A 135 -16.98 -13.63 -1.59
C ILE A 135 -16.22 -12.31 -1.37
N LEU A 136 -16.89 -11.27 -0.84
CA LEU A 136 -16.27 -9.97 -0.58
C LEU A 136 -15.10 -10.08 0.40
N ILE A 137 -15.23 -10.86 1.48
CA ILE A 137 -14.14 -11.13 2.43
C ILE A 137 -13.00 -11.88 1.73
N GLY A 138 -13.32 -12.90 0.93
CA GLY A 138 -12.33 -13.63 0.13
C GLY A 138 -11.54 -12.70 -0.81
N LEU A 139 -12.22 -11.73 -1.43
CA LEU A 139 -11.58 -10.71 -2.26
C LEU A 139 -10.65 -9.78 -1.47
N GLN A 140 -10.93 -9.51 -0.19
CA GLN A 140 -10.04 -8.71 0.67
C GLN A 140 -8.77 -9.46 1.10
N ILE A 141 -8.76 -10.80 1.03
CA ILE A 141 -7.58 -11.62 1.32
C ILE A 141 -6.60 -11.64 0.13
N ARG A 142 -7.11 -11.48 -1.10
CA ARG A 142 -6.30 -11.54 -2.34
C ARG A 142 -5.08 -10.60 -2.31
N PRO A 143 -5.17 -9.30 -1.96
CA PRO A 143 -4.00 -8.42 -1.91
C PRO A 143 -2.91 -8.89 -0.96
N ILE A 144 -3.28 -9.50 0.17
CA ILE A 144 -2.31 -10.07 1.13
C ILE A 144 -1.57 -11.23 0.49
N ALA A 145 -2.29 -12.16 -0.16
CA ALA A 145 -1.69 -13.30 -0.83
C ALA A 145 -0.74 -12.86 -1.96
N VAL A 146 -1.17 -11.92 -2.80
CA VAL A 146 -0.35 -11.35 -3.88
C VAL A 146 0.91 -10.70 -3.31
N ALA A 147 0.78 -9.86 -2.28
CA ALA A 147 1.91 -9.19 -1.66
C ALA A 147 2.90 -10.17 -1.00
N LEU A 148 2.40 -11.21 -0.33
CA LEU A 148 3.25 -12.23 0.30
C LEU A 148 4.03 -13.05 -0.73
N ILE A 149 3.37 -13.46 -1.82
CA ILE A 149 4.01 -14.21 -2.91
C ILE A 149 5.09 -13.33 -3.57
N ASP A 150 4.77 -12.08 -3.88
CA ASP A 150 5.73 -11.17 -4.51
C ASP A 150 6.90 -10.82 -3.57
N GLU A 151 6.65 -10.60 -2.29
CA GLU A 151 7.71 -10.39 -1.28
C GLU A 151 8.61 -11.62 -1.15
N GLN A 152 8.06 -12.83 -1.27
CA GLN A 152 8.85 -14.05 -1.27
C GLN A 152 9.69 -14.19 -2.54
N HIS A 153 9.12 -13.91 -3.71
CA HIS A 153 9.88 -13.88 -4.97
C HIS A 153 11.00 -12.85 -4.90
N ALA A 154 10.73 -11.63 -4.42
CA ALA A 154 11.76 -10.59 -4.26
C ALA A 154 12.93 -11.04 -3.38
N ARG A 155 12.70 -11.86 -2.34
CA ARG A 155 13.77 -12.43 -1.51
C ARG A 155 14.54 -13.53 -2.23
N ASN A 156 13.86 -14.38 -2.99
CA ASN A 156 14.47 -15.51 -3.70
C ASN A 156 15.28 -15.04 -4.93
N GLU A 157 14.83 -13.99 -5.60
CA GLU A 157 15.42 -13.45 -6.83
C GLU A 157 16.53 -12.44 -6.56
N PHE A 158 16.71 -12.01 -5.31
CA PHE A 158 17.75 -11.07 -4.91
C PHE A 158 19.14 -11.60 -5.31
N PRO A 159 19.99 -10.81 -6.02
CA PRO A 159 20.01 -9.34 -6.07
C PRO A 159 19.19 -8.66 -7.16
N VAL A 160 18.38 -9.38 -7.94
CA VAL A 160 17.46 -8.76 -8.90
C VAL A 160 16.31 -8.12 -8.12
N LEU A 161 16.16 -6.80 -8.26
CA LEU A 161 15.12 -6.03 -7.59
C LEU A 161 13.86 -5.94 -8.44
N SER A 162 14.01 -5.77 -9.76
CA SER A 162 12.92 -5.83 -10.75
C SER A 162 13.47 -6.07 -12.16
N ASP A 163 12.95 -7.07 -12.85
CA ASP A 163 13.27 -7.45 -14.23
C ASP A 163 12.01 -7.61 -15.11
N PHE A 164 10.84 -7.32 -14.51
CA PHE A 164 9.52 -7.32 -15.12
C PHE A 164 9.12 -8.62 -15.82
N GLN A 165 9.77 -9.74 -15.46
CA GLN A 165 9.41 -11.08 -15.95
C GLN A 165 8.16 -11.63 -15.24
N SER A 166 7.91 -11.17 -14.00
CA SER A 166 6.68 -11.42 -13.25
C SER A 166 5.88 -10.13 -13.01
N ALA A 167 4.75 -10.22 -12.30
CA ALA A 167 3.91 -9.06 -11.99
C ALA A 167 4.53 -8.24 -10.84
N GLN A 168 5.55 -7.44 -11.17
CA GLN A 168 6.34 -6.68 -10.19
C GLN A 168 5.94 -5.19 -10.08
N LEU A 169 4.91 -4.72 -10.83
CA LEU A 169 4.49 -3.31 -10.84
C LEU A 169 4.12 -2.79 -9.46
N ASP A 170 3.48 -3.61 -8.63
CA ASP A 170 3.08 -3.22 -7.28
C ASP A 170 4.29 -2.94 -6.36
N ARG A 171 5.53 -3.22 -6.80
CA ARG A 171 6.76 -2.85 -6.08
C ARG A 171 7.09 -1.36 -6.24
N TRP A 172 6.50 -0.72 -7.24
CA TRP A 172 6.74 0.63 -7.69
C TRP A 172 5.56 1.53 -7.35
N GLU A 173 5.85 2.81 -7.08
CA GLU A 173 4.86 3.86 -6.89
C GLU A 173 5.26 5.06 -7.77
N GLY A 174 4.32 5.82 -8.32
CA GLY A 174 4.65 6.96 -9.19
C GLY A 174 3.49 7.94 -9.34
N GLY A 175 3.81 9.13 -9.85
CA GLY A 175 2.80 10.17 -10.13
C GLY A 175 2.04 9.95 -11.44
N GLY A 176 2.62 9.20 -12.38
CA GLY A 176 2.04 8.86 -13.67
C GLY A 176 1.68 7.38 -13.81
N ALA A 177 1.14 7.03 -14.99
CA ALA A 177 0.78 5.65 -15.30
C ALA A 177 2.03 4.78 -15.47
N ILE A 178 1.98 3.56 -14.89
CA ILE A 178 2.97 2.52 -15.08
C ILE A 178 2.31 1.24 -15.61
N SER A 179 2.98 0.56 -16.53
CA SER A 179 2.53 -0.72 -17.07
C SER A 179 3.73 -1.59 -17.47
N ILE A 180 3.54 -2.89 -17.65
CA ILE A 180 4.57 -3.75 -18.24
C ILE A 180 4.27 -3.85 -19.74
N GLU A 181 5.22 -3.43 -20.57
CA GLU A 181 5.16 -3.57 -22.02
C GLU A 181 6.19 -4.58 -22.52
N LYS A 182 5.92 -5.18 -23.68
CA LYS A 182 6.75 -6.19 -24.33
C LYS A 182 7.44 -5.62 -25.56
N ASP A 183 8.50 -6.29 -26.01
CA ASP A 183 9.23 -6.00 -27.24
C ASP A 183 9.83 -4.57 -27.29
N ILE A 184 10.19 -4.02 -26.12
CA ILE A 184 10.75 -2.67 -26.02
C ILE A 184 12.19 -2.63 -26.54
N GLY A 185 12.37 -1.97 -27.68
CA GLY A 185 13.64 -1.83 -28.40
C GLY A 185 14.16 -3.12 -29.06
N SER A 186 13.78 -4.29 -28.54
CA SER A 186 14.15 -5.60 -29.09
C SER A 186 13.08 -6.65 -28.76
N ARG A 187 12.87 -7.61 -29.67
CA ARG A 187 11.90 -8.70 -29.51
C ARG A 187 12.22 -9.56 -28.28
N GLY A 188 11.20 -9.91 -27.52
CA GLY A 188 11.26 -10.73 -26.30
C GLY A 188 11.52 -9.94 -25.02
N ASN A 189 11.89 -8.66 -25.11
CA ASN A 189 12.17 -7.85 -23.92
C ASN A 189 10.88 -7.45 -23.18
N ARG A 190 10.94 -7.31 -21.86
CA ARG A 190 9.83 -6.81 -21.03
C ARG A 190 10.35 -5.70 -20.15
N ALA A 191 9.65 -4.57 -20.11
CA ALA A 191 10.08 -3.43 -19.33
C ALA A 191 8.87 -2.74 -18.71
N MET A 192 9.07 -2.06 -17.59
CA MET A 192 8.08 -1.14 -17.08
C MET A 192 8.09 0.11 -17.96
N ARG A 193 6.97 0.37 -18.64
CA ARG A 193 6.66 1.69 -19.16
C ARG A 193 6.36 2.61 -17.99
N ALA A 194 6.92 3.81 -18.04
CA ALA A 194 6.61 4.88 -17.12
C ALA A 194 6.35 6.17 -17.88
N ASP A 195 5.15 6.71 -17.69
CA ASP A 195 4.73 7.98 -18.25
C ASP A 195 5.09 9.11 -17.28
N LEU A 196 5.89 10.05 -17.78
CA LEU A 196 6.34 11.26 -17.11
C LEU A 196 5.52 12.44 -17.63
N ASP A 197 5.05 13.28 -16.72
CA ASP A 197 4.32 14.52 -16.98
C ASP A 197 5.22 15.75 -16.78
N THR A 198 4.60 16.94 -16.82
CA THR A 198 5.29 18.23 -16.74
C THR A 198 5.41 18.78 -15.32
N GLN A 199 5.06 17.99 -14.30
CA GLN A 199 5.21 18.42 -12.90
C GLN A 199 6.69 18.67 -12.55
N LEU A 200 6.91 19.42 -11.46
CA LEU A 200 8.27 19.75 -11.01
C LEU A 200 9.12 18.48 -10.82
N TYR A 201 8.56 17.43 -10.23
CA TYR A 201 9.20 16.13 -10.11
C TYR A 201 8.25 15.07 -10.68
N SER A 202 8.53 14.61 -11.88
CA SER A 202 7.75 13.56 -12.53
C SER A 202 8.54 12.27 -12.55
N GLY A 203 8.00 11.21 -11.94
CA GLY A 203 8.72 9.97 -11.84
C GLY A 203 8.04 8.92 -10.99
N PHE A 204 8.83 7.91 -10.68
CA PHE A 204 8.41 6.70 -10.01
C PHE A 204 9.52 6.20 -9.08
N THR A 205 9.13 5.41 -8.11
CA THR A 205 9.98 4.99 -7.00
C THR A 205 9.72 3.53 -6.72
N LEU A 206 10.79 2.73 -6.82
CA LEU A 206 10.81 1.36 -6.32
C LEU A 206 10.88 1.43 -4.78
N LYS A 207 9.93 0.80 -4.08
CA LYS A 207 9.82 0.82 -2.61
C LYS A 207 9.84 -0.56 -1.93
N TYR A 208 9.40 -1.60 -2.64
CA TYR A 208 9.23 -2.92 -2.06
C TYR A 208 10.24 -3.91 -2.64
N PHE A 209 11.38 -4.04 -1.95
CA PHE A 209 12.50 -4.91 -2.32
C PHE A 209 13.33 -5.26 -1.06
N PRO A 210 14.20 -6.30 -1.10
CA PRO A 210 15.13 -6.57 -0.02
C PRO A 210 16.12 -5.42 0.18
N ARG A 211 16.18 -4.91 1.41
CA ARG A 211 16.84 -3.62 1.73
C ARG A 211 18.33 -3.70 2.01
N ASN A 212 18.84 -4.90 2.31
CA ASN A 212 20.22 -5.07 2.71
C ASN A 212 21.11 -5.26 1.49
N TRP A 213 21.79 -4.19 1.08
CA TRP A 213 22.67 -4.16 -0.08
C TRP A 213 24.14 -4.37 0.29
N LYS A 214 24.44 -4.78 1.53
CA LYS A 214 25.81 -5.14 1.94
C LYS A 214 26.35 -6.30 1.10
N GLY A 215 27.64 -6.23 0.76
CA GLY A 215 28.32 -7.26 -0.02
C GLY A 215 28.15 -7.15 -1.53
N TYR A 216 27.49 -6.10 -2.01
CA TYR A 216 27.44 -5.71 -3.42
C TYR A 216 28.27 -4.44 -3.64
N GLN A 217 28.75 -4.24 -4.86
CA GLN A 217 29.56 -3.10 -5.25
C GLN A 217 28.80 -2.09 -6.11
N TRP A 218 27.82 -2.55 -6.88
CA TRP A 218 27.14 -1.71 -7.87
C TRP A 218 25.62 -1.84 -7.80
N PHE A 219 24.94 -0.72 -7.98
CA PHE A 219 23.54 -0.67 -8.35
C PHE A 219 23.42 -0.45 -9.86
N GLN A 220 22.68 -1.31 -10.56
CA GLN A 220 22.50 -1.25 -12.00
C GLN A 220 21.02 -1.24 -12.38
N PHE A 221 20.70 -0.52 -13.44
CA PHE A 221 19.42 -0.61 -14.13
C PHE A 221 19.59 -0.30 -15.61
N ARG A 222 18.64 -0.76 -16.42
CA ARG A 222 18.52 -0.40 -17.83
C ARG A 222 17.39 0.60 -18.02
N ILE A 223 17.61 1.58 -18.87
CA ILE A 223 16.62 2.58 -19.24
C ILE A 223 16.57 2.73 -20.76
N TYR A 224 15.36 2.82 -21.32
CA TYR A 224 15.12 3.07 -22.73
C TYR A 224 14.43 4.39 -22.93
N ASN A 225 14.99 5.23 -23.80
CA ASN A 225 14.33 6.43 -24.31
C ASN A 225 13.81 6.16 -25.74
N PRO A 226 12.50 6.14 -25.98
CA PRO A 226 11.93 5.96 -27.31
C PRO A 226 12.02 7.22 -28.19
N SER A 227 12.35 8.39 -27.62
CA SER A 227 12.40 9.67 -28.33
C SER A 227 13.80 9.98 -28.84
N GLU A 228 13.88 10.65 -29.99
CA GLU A 228 15.15 11.20 -30.53
C GLU A 228 15.73 12.30 -29.64
N GLU A 229 14.89 13.01 -28.88
CA GLU A 229 15.33 14.02 -27.94
C GLU A 229 15.88 13.39 -26.65
N VAL A 230 17.08 13.81 -26.24
CA VAL A 230 17.73 13.40 -24.99
C VAL A 230 16.87 13.79 -23.78
N ILE A 231 16.64 12.83 -22.88
CA ILE A 231 15.92 13.07 -21.62
C ILE A 231 16.89 13.03 -20.42
N ARG A 232 16.72 13.94 -19.46
CA ARG A 232 17.51 13.95 -18.22
C ARG A 232 16.74 13.25 -17.11
N ILE A 233 17.27 12.12 -16.62
CA ILE A 233 16.68 11.32 -15.56
C ILE A 233 17.59 11.34 -14.34
N THR A 234 17.00 11.66 -13.19
CA THR A 234 17.69 11.62 -11.89
C THR A 234 17.37 10.31 -11.19
N CYS A 235 18.42 9.55 -10.86
CA CYS A 235 18.33 8.43 -9.93
C CYS A 235 18.58 8.94 -8.52
N ARG A 236 17.64 8.66 -7.61
CA ARG A 236 17.70 9.03 -6.19
C ARG A 236 17.68 7.77 -5.34
N ILE A 237 18.63 7.61 -4.44
CA ILE A 237 18.67 6.49 -3.50
C ILE A 237 18.75 7.06 -2.08
N HIS A 238 17.98 6.48 -1.16
CA HIS A 238 18.06 6.82 0.26
C HIS A 238 17.73 5.62 1.13
N ASP A 239 18.23 5.66 2.36
CA ASP A 239 17.98 4.66 3.39
C ASP A 239 16.78 5.02 4.27
N LYS A 240 16.52 4.15 5.26
CA LYS A 240 15.45 4.33 6.23
C LYS A 240 15.66 5.56 7.13
N LEU A 241 16.90 5.96 7.42
CA LEU A 241 17.14 7.09 8.32
C LEU A 241 16.70 8.41 7.69
N HIS A 242 16.87 8.55 6.37
CA HIS A 242 16.46 9.75 5.63
C HIS A 242 14.99 10.13 5.84
N THR A 243 14.10 9.15 5.95
CA THR A 243 12.65 9.38 6.08
C THR A 243 12.22 9.78 7.49
N GLN A 244 13.10 9.62 8.48
CA GLN A 244 12.82 9.95 9.89
C GLN A 244 13.15 11.42 10.21
N GLY A 245 13.93 12.08 9.33
CA GLY A 245 14.32 13.47 9.48
C GLY A 245 13.56 14.43 8.55
N PRO A 246 14.03 15.69 8.42
CA PRO A 246 13.43 16.72 7.56
C PRO A 246 13.56 16.44 6.04
N GLN A 247 13.93 15.22 5.65
CA GLN A 247 14.11 14.76 4.25
C GLN A 247 15.01 15.69 3.40
N LEU A 248 16.13 16.12 3.98
CA LEU A 248 17.04 17.08 3.36
C LEU A 248 17.64 16.55 2.06
N TYR A 249 17.72 17.39 1.04
CA TYR A 249 18.33 17.03 -0.23
C TYR A 249 19.76 16.48 -0.07
N ALA A 250 20.54 17.06 0.85
CA ALA A 250 21.91 16.68 1.15
C ALA A 250 22.04 15.35 1.93
N ASP A 251 20.95 14.70 2.31
CA ASP A 251 20.93 13.46 3.09
C ASP A 251 20.60 12.22 2.22
N ARG A 252 20.85 12.30 0.92
CA ARG A 252 20.50 11.25 -0.04
C ARG A 252 21.35 11.32 -1.29
N PHE A 253 21.51 10.18 -1.95
CA PHE A 253 22.15 10.12 -3.25
C PHE A 253 21.23 10.68 -4.33
N ASN A 254 21.76 11.54 -5.19
CA ASN A 254 21.09 12.01 -6.41
C ASN A 254 22.11 12.09 -7.54
N ARG A 255 21.84 11.41 -8.66
CA ARG A 255 22.66 11.49 -9.87
C ARG A 255 21.76 11.64 -11.09
N THR A 256 21.91 12.75 -11.80
CA THR A 256 21.21 12.99 -13.06
C THR A 256 22.05 12.53 -14.23
N GLN A 257 21.42 11.80 -15.16
CA GLN A 257 22.04 11.33 -16.39
C GLN A 257 21.23 11.76 -17.59
N SER A 258 21.93 12.15 -18.64
CA SER A 258 21.36 12.39 -19.95
C SER A 258 21.22 11.06 -20.67
N ILE A 259 20.01 10.71 -21.08
CA ILE A 259 19.66 9.44 -21.73
C ILE A 259 19.32 9.74 -23.21
N PRO A 260 20.26 9.48 -24.13
CA PRO A 260 19.99 9.50 -25.57
C PRO A 260 18.93 8.49 -25.98
N VAL A 261 18.54 8.53 -27.26
CA VAL A 261 17.63 7.55 -27.86
C VAL A 261 18.20 6.13 -27.72
N GLY A 262 17.34 5.17 -27.38
CA GLY A 262 17.71 3.77 -27.28
C GLY A 262 17.94 3.27 -25.85
N TRP A 263 18.51 2.07 -25.74
CA TRP A 263 18.80 1.39 -24.47
C TRP A 263 20.13 1.86 -23.90
N HIS A 264 20.11 2.20 -22.61
CA HIS A 264 21.30 2.53 -21.85
C HIS A 264 21.33 1.72 -20.55
N THR A 265 22.49 1.15 -20.25
CA THR A 265 22.75 0.49 -18.96
C THR A 265 23.46 1.48 -18.06
N ILE A 266 22.83 1.80 -16.94
CA ILE A 266 23.38 2.70 -15.95
C ILE A 266 23.89 1.90 -14.77
N THR A 267 25.14 2.15 -14.37
CA THR A 267 25.79 1.46 -13.25
C THR A 267 26.36 2.50 -12.28
N ILE A 268 26.02 2.36 -11.00
CA ILE A 268 26.33 3.33 -9.93
C ILE A 268 27.11 2.60 -8.84
N PRO A 269 28.34 3.03 -8.48
CA PRO A 269 29.06 2.46 -7.35
C PRO A 269 28.26 2.64 -6.06
N LEU A 270 28.09 1.59 -5.27
CA LEU A 270 27.43 1.68 -3.97
C LEU A 270 28.26 2.46 -2.95
N ASP A 271 29.58 2.58 -3.15
CA ASP A 271 30.40 3.49 -2.35
C ASP A 271 30.02 4.97 -2.57
N ASP A 272 29.70 5.37 -3.80
CA ASP A 272 29.19 6.72 -4.07
C ASP A 272 27.86 6.94 -3.36
N VAL A 273 26.99 5.93 -3.34
CA VAL A 273 25.70 5.98 -2.63
C VAL A 273 25.91 6.08 -1.13
N ARG A 274 26.82 5.27 -0.59
CA ARG A 274 27.18 5.25 0.84
C ARG A 274 27.74 6.58 1.32
N MET A 275 28.58 7.23 0.51
CA MET A 275 29.21 8.51 0.85
C MET A 275 28.41 9.74 0.41
N ALA A 276 27.24 9.58 -0.23
CA ALA A 276 26.48 10.70 -0.76
C ALA A 276 25.92 11.67 0.29
N PRO A 277 25.38 11.21 1.45
CA PRO A 277 24.88 12.13 2.45
C PRO A 277 26.01 12.98 3.05
N ALA A 278 25.82 14.29 3.16
CA ALA A 278 26.89 15.22 3.54
C ALA A 278 27.35 15.08 5.00
N GLY A 279 26.47 14.59 5.89
CA GLY A 279 26.70 14.56 7.34
C GLY A 279 26.81 13.17 7.96
N ARG A 280 26.72 12.11 7.15
CA ARG A 280 26.76 10.71 7.61
C ARG A 280 27.01 9.78 6.43
N GLU A 281 27.33 8.53 6.73
CA GLU A 281 27.23 7.50 5.70
C GLU A 281 25.78 7.00 5.58
N MET A 282 25.37 6.69 4.35
CA MET A 282 24.10 6.01 4.10
C MET A 282 24.18 4.56 4.60
N ASP A 283 23.17 4.12 5.35
CA ASP A 283 23.07 2.73 5.80
C ASP A 283 22.58 1.85 4.63
N ILE A 284 23.56 1.33 3.89
CA ILE A 284 23.32 0.40 2.77
C ILE A 284 22.66 -0.93 3.21
N SER A 285 22.58 -1.23 4.51
CA SER A 285 21.83 -2.40 5.00
C SER A 285 20.33 -2.15 5.12
N GLN A 286 19.89 -0.90 5.02
CA GLN A 286 18.51 -0.46 5.17
C GLN A 286 18.13 0.52 4.05
N ILE A 287 18.53 0.24 2.80
CA ILE A 287 18.09 1.03 1.65
C ILE A 287 16.58 0.98 1.56
N TYR A 288 15.96 2.15 1.49
CA TYR A 288 14.53 2.28 1.61
C TYR A 288 13.83 2.43 0.27
N ALA A 289 14.36 3.29 -0.61
CA ALA A 289 13.73 3.53 -1.89
C ALA A 289 14.70 4.01 -2.96
N VAL A 290 14.40 3.64 -4.20
CA VAL A 290 15.10 4.09 -5.41
C VAL A 290 14.10 4.84 -6.28
N GLY A 291 14.29 6.14 -6.42
CA GLY A 291 13.47 7.00 -7.27
C GLY A 291 14.15 7.26 -8.62
N PHE A 292 13.36 7.34 -9.67
CA PHE A 292 13.76 7.82 -10.99
C PHE A 292 12.77 8.90 -11.41
N PHE A 293 13.27 10.08 -11.71
CA PHE A 293 12.40 11.20 -12.09
C PHE A 293 13.09 12.15 -13.05
N ALA A 294 12.28 12.80 -13.87
CA ALA A 294 12.64 14.01 -14.58
C ALA A 294 12.19 15.24 -13.78
N THR A 295 12.89 16.36 -13.98
CA THR A 295 12.54 17.63 -13.35
C THR A 295 11.98 18.57 -14.40
N GLN A 296 10.73 19.02 -14.21
CA GLN A 296 10.09 20.06 -15.02
C GLN A 296 10.22 19.82 -16.54
N LEU A 297 9.68 18.69 -17.00
CA LEU A 297 9.69 18.39 -18.43
C LEU A 297 8.89 19.44 -19.23
N PRO A 298 9.37 19.84 -20.41
CA PRO A 298 8.66 20.81 -21.25
C PRO A 298 7.36 20.23 -21.83
N HIS A 299 7.31 18.92 -22.01
CA HIS A 299 6.15 18.16 -22.46
C HIS A 299 6.21 16.73 -21.91
N PRO A 300 5.08 16.00 -21.80
CA PRO A 300 5.06 14.64 -21.29
C PRO A 300 5.97 13.71 -22.10
N ARG A 301 6.60 12.75 -21.41
CA ARG A 301 7.53 11.79 -22.01
C ARG A 301 7.26 10.39 -21.49
N THR A 302 7.53 9.39 -22.29
CA THR A 302 7.52 8.00 -21.84
C THR A 302 8.94 7.47 -21.84
N ILE A 303 9.31 6.79 -20.76
CA ILE A 303 10.55 6.01 -20.67
C ILE A 303 10.22 4.58 -20.27
N TYR A 304 11.18 3.69 -20.47
CA TYR A 304 11.07 2.32 -20.00
C TYR A 304 12.23 1.95 -19.11
N ILE A 305 11.95 1.22 -18.04
CA ILE A 305 12.98 0.70 -17.14
C ILE A 305 12.88 -0.80 -17.08
N ASP A 306 14.05 -1.40 -17.02
CA ASP A 306 14.24 -2.83 -16.91
C ASP A 306 15.49 -3.14 -16.08
N ASP A 307 15.63 -4.39 -15.69
CA ASP A 307 16.88 -4.97 -15.23
C ASP A 307 17.52 -4.27 -14.03
N VAL A 308 16.70 -3.94 -13.04
CA VAL A 308 17.11 -3.27 -11.81
C VAL A 308 17.69 -4.31 -10.85
N ARG A 309 19.01 -4.24 -10.60
CA ARG A 309 19.74 -5.26 -9.82
C ARG A 309 20.94 -4.70 -9.08
N LEU A 310 21.46 -5.49 -8.14
CA LEU A 310 22.76 -5.27 -7.53
C LEU A 310 23.79 -6.23 -8.13
N ILE A 311 25.05 -5.77 -8.21
CA ILE A 311 26.18 -6.53 -8.74
C ILE A 311 27.28 -6.54 -7.69
N LYS A 312 27.94 -7.70 -7.55
CA LYS A 312 29.11 -7.86 -6.71
C LYS A 312 30.36 -7.22 -7.29
#